data_AF-A0A3C1MYN5-F1
#
_entry.id   AF-A0A3C1MYN5-F1
#
_cell.length_a   1.000
_cell.length_b   1.000
_cell.length_c   1.000
_cell.angle_alpha   90.00
_cell.angle_beta   90.00
_cell.angle_gamma   90.00
#
_symmetry.space_group_name_H-M   'P 1'
#
loop_
_entity.id
_entity.type
_entity.pdbx_description
1 polymer ?
#
loop_
_entity_poly.entity_id
_entity_poly.type
_entity_poly.pdbx_seq_one_letter_code
_entity_poly.pdbx_strand_id
1 'polypeptide(L)'
;ETHLHLDTGTLPQTAPFIADVRYVLGVVSAAAGAALFRWQEGQVSREQVAQDWQKHSNAVLQPLLPACSTHVLLPNAYFHAWRESDMAGRGFSVLAGVAYLGAVLNLPATKLNAVVAPFYDEVMEEYRVGFAEAGSNEVLHGVVWPLIGSEDDASDIGNEIETLLRGAGVGQVLMLS
;
A
#
# COMPACT_ATOMS: atom_id res chain seq x y z
N GLU A 1 -9.50 25.67 25.35
CA GLU A 1 -9.12 24.58 24.44
C GLU A 1 -8.30 23.59 25.23
N THR A 2 -8.76 22.34 25.33
CA THR A 2 -8.02 21.31 26.07
C THR A 2 -7.05 20.66 25.09
N HIS A 3 -5.78 21.05 25.16
CA HIS A 3 -4.73 20.36 24.41
C HIS A 3 -4.59 18.93 24.95
N LEU A 4 -5.06 17.96 24.17
CA LEU A 4 -4.82 16.55 24.44
C LEU A 4 -3.38 16.25 24.04
N HIS A 5 -2.44 16.46 24.97
CA HIS A 5 -1.05 16.09 24.76
C HIS A 5 -0.90 14.57 24.90
N LEU A 6 -0.60 13.91 23.79
CA LEU A 6 -0.25 12.49 23.79
C LEU A 6 1.26 12.39 24.03
N ASP A 7 1.70 11.73 25.10
CA ASP A 7 3.11 11.38 25.26
C ASP A 7 3.48 10.23 24.32
N THR A 8 4.11 10.58 23.19
CA THR A 8 4.47 9.60 22.15
C THR A 8 5.50 8.57 22.63
N GLY A 9 6.26 8.87 23.70
CA GLY A 9 7.21 7.93 24.31
C GLY A 9 6.54 6.77 25.05
N THR A 10 5.25 6.90 25.36
CA THR A 10 4.45 5.86 26.03
C THR A 10 3.76 4.91 25.05
N LEU A 11 3.84 5.19 23.74
CA LEU A 11 3.26 4.33 22.72
C LEU A 11 4.11 3.07 22.55
N PRO A 12 3.49 1.90 22.37
CA PRO A 12 4.23 0.67 22.12
C PRO A 12 5.05 0.80 20.82
N GLN A 13 6.28 0.33 20.86
CA GLN A 13 7.11 0.24 19.67
C GLN A 13 6.49 -0.79 18.72
N THR A 14 6.23 -0.38 17.48
CA THR A 14 5.77 -1.31 16.45
C THR A 14 6.92 -2.23 16.04
N ALA A 15 6.59 -3.46 15.64
CA ALA A 15 7.57 -4.33 15.00
C ALA A 15 8.17 -3.64 13.75
N PRO A 16 9.41 -3.97 13.36
CA PRO A 16 10.00 -3.41 12.16
C PRO A 16 9.24 -3.93 10.93
N PHE A 17 8.58 -3.02 10.22
CA PHE A 17 7.90 -3.29 8.96
C PHE A 17 8.51 -2.44 7.83
N ILE A 18 8.61 -3.03 6.64
CA ILE A 18 9.08 -2.33 5.43
C ILE A 18 7.97 -1.44 4.84
N ALA A 19 6.71 -1.82 5.08
CA ALA A 19 5.52 -1.07 4.73
C ALA A 19 4.50 -1.17 5.87
N ASP A 20 3.79 -0.07 6.13
CA ASP A 20 2.80 -0.01 7.20
C ASP A 20 1.70 0.98 6.84
N VAL A 21 0.50 0.77 7.38
CA VAL A 21 -0.68 1.61 7.18
C VAL A 21 -0.91 2.46 8.44
N ARG A 22 -1.05 3.76 8.25
CA ARG A 22 -1.33 4.71 9.35
C ARG A 22 -2.62 5.46 9.08
N TYR A 23 -3.43 5.63 10.11
CA TYR A 23 -4.74 6.30 10.03
C TYR A 23 -4.70 7.67 10.69
N VAL A 24 -5.32 8.64 10.04
CA VAL A 24 -5.71 9.92 10.65
C VAL A 24 -7.22 9.89 10.81
N LEU A 25 -7.69 9.91 12.07
CA LEU A 25 -9.10 9.89 12.39
C LEU A 25 -9.59 11.30 12.74
N GLY A 26 -10.76 11.64 12.25
CA GLY A 26 -11.38 12.93 12.50
C GLY A 26 -12.91 12.83 12.45
N VAL A 27 -13.56 13.85 13.03
CA VAL A 27 -15.02 14.00 12.98
C VAL A 27 -15.32 15.22 12.15
N VAL A 28 -16.20 15.06 11.17
CA VAL A 28 -16.73 16.13 10.33
C VAL A 28 -18.25 16.17 10.45
N SER A 29 -18.84 17.35 10.38
CA SER A 29 -20.29 17.55 10.45
C SER A 29 -20.74 18.59 9.45
N ALA A 30 -21.88 18.35 8.80
CA ALA A 30 -22.55 19.28 7.92
C ALA A 30 -24.06 19.28 8.21
N ALA A 31 -24.78 20.27 7.70
CA ALA A 31 -26.24 20.28 7.76
C ALA A 31 -26.83 19.07 7.03
N ALA A 32 -28.01 18.61 7.44
CA ALA A 32 -28.68 17.49 6.78
C ALA A 32 -28.87 17.79 5.28
N GLY A 33 -28.38 16.89 4.42
CA GLY A 33 -28.43 17.03 2.96
C GLY A 33 -27.29 17.86 2.35
N ALA A 34 -26.41 18.47 3.15
CA ALA A 34 -25.23 19.16 2.65
C ALA A 34 -24.06 18.20 2.41
N ALA A 35 -23.16 18.58 1.49
CA ALA A 35 -21.94 17.84 1.20
C ALA A 35 -20.98 17.84 2.39
N LEU A 36 -20.42 16.68 2.70
CA LEU A 36 -19.27 16.53 3.61
C LEU A 36 -17.93 16.62 2.87
N PHE A 37 -17.94 16.28 1.58
CA PHE A 37 -16.74 16.25 0.75
C PHE A 37 -16.93 17.04 -0.53
N ARG A 38 -15.85 17.68 -1.00
CA ARG A 38 -15.88 18.56 -2.17
C ARG A 38 -16.37 17.90 -3.46
N TRP A 39 -16.05 16.61 -3.67
CA TRP A 39 -16.52 15.89 -4.86
C TRP A 39 -18.04 15.63 -4.87
N GLN A 40 -18.73 15.79 -3.73
CA GLN A 40 -20.19 15.67 -3.65
C GLN A 40 -20.91 16.93 -4.15
N GLU A 41 -20.21 18.06 -4.31
CA GLU A 41 -20.76 19.32 -4.80
C GLU A 41 -20.93 19.33 -6.33
N GLY A 42 -20.38 18.34 -7.04
CA GLY A 42 -20.51 18.18 -8.49
C GLY A 42 -19.69 19.14 -9.36
N GLN A 43 -18.94 20.06 -8.74
CA GLN A 43 -18.11 21.05 -9.46
C GLN A 43 -16.73 20.50 -9.88
N VAL A 44 -16.27 19.46 -9.19
CA VAL A 44 -14.95 18.84 -9.40
C VAL A 44 -15.11 17.32 -9.36
N SER A 45 -14.32 16.60 -10.15
CA SER A 45 -14.34 15.12 -10.11
C SER A 45 -13.66 14.60 -8.84
N ARG A 46 -14.00 13.37 -8.45
CA ARG A 46 -13.38 12.73 -7.28
C ARG A 46 -11.88 12.51 -7.51
N GLU A 47 -11.49 12.24 -8.75
CA GLU A 47 -10.09 12.06 -9.17
C GLU A 47 -9.30 13.35 -9.02
N GLN A 48 -9.87 14.50 -9.42
CA GLN A 48 -9.23 15.79 -9.24
C GLN A 48 -9.02 16.10 -7.74
N VAL A 49 -10.04 15.84 -6.92
CA VAL A 49 -9.91 16.02 -5.47
C VAL A 49 -8.86 15.09 -4.86
N ALA A 50 -8.75 13.84 -5.34
CA ALA A 50 -7.71 12.90 -4.91
C ALA A 50 -6.31 13.42 -5.22
N GLN A 51 -6.08 13.91 -6.44
CA GLN A 51 -4.79 14.46 -6.85
C GLN A 51 -4.42 15.69 -6.03
N ASP A 52 -5.36 16.61 -5.83
CA ASP A 52 -5.14 17.81 -5.00
C ASP A 52 -4.84 17.41 -3.56
N TRP A 53 -5.62 16.48 -2.98
CA TRP A 53 -5.43 15.98 -1.63
C TRP A 53 -4.05 15.35 -1.44
N GLN A 54 -3.64 14.48 -2.35
CA GLN A 54 -2.32 13.83 -2.31
C GLN A 54 -1.18 14.85 -2.39
N LYS A 55 -1.28 15.82 -3.31
CA LYS A 55 -0.27 16.87 -3.46
C LYS A 55 -0.08 17.66 -2.16
N HIS A 56 -1.16 18.11 -1.54
CA HIS A 56 -1.09 18.90 -0.31
C HIS A 56 -0.62 18.03 0.87
N SER A 57 -1.16 16.82 1.01
CA SER A 57 -0.82 15.92 2.12
C SER A 57 0.64 15.50 2.07
N ASN A 58 1.17 15.17 0.88
CA ASN A 58 2.57 14.81 0.72
C ASN A 58 3.49 15.97 1.08
N ALA A 59 3.15 17.22 0.72
CA ALA A 59 3.93 18.38 1.11
C ALA A 59 4.02 18.57 2.65
N VAL A 60 2.98 18.17 3.38
CA VAL A 60 2.94 18.21 4.85
C VAL A 60 3.66 17.01 5.48
N LEU A 61 3.50 15.81 4.91
CA LEU A 61 4.04 14.57 5.48
C LEU A 61 5.53 14.37 5.20
N GLN A 62 6.03 14.80 4.03
CA GLN A 62 7.41 14.55 3.62
C GLN A 62 8.46 15.05 4.63
N PRO A 63 8.33 16.24 5.26
CA PRO A 63 9.27 16.69 6.29
C PRO A 63 9.21 15.87 7.59
N LEU A 64 8.07 15.23 7.88
CA LEU A 64 7.85 14.42 9.08
C LEU A 64 8.38 12.99 8.92
N LEU A 65 8.42 12.50 7.68
CA LEU A 65 8.82 11.14 7.32
C LEU A 65 9.95 11.16 6.28
N PRO A 66 11.14 11.69 6.64
CA PRO A 66 12.26 11.75 5.72
C PRO A 66 12.69 10.33 5.29
N ALA A 67 13.05 10.19 4.02
CA ALA A 67 13.42 8.92 3.39
C ALA A 67 12.32 7.84 3.36
N CYS A 68 11.09 8.15 3.77
CA CYS A 68 9.93 7.29 3.55
C CYS A 68 9.22 7.66 2.24
N SER A 69 8.67 6.65 1.58
CA SER A 69 7.63 6.83 0.58
C SER A 69 6.26 6.83 1.28
N THR A 70 5.34 7.68 0.82
CA THR A 70 3.98 7.74 1.37
C THR A 70 2.95 7.66 0.25
N HIS A 71 1.91 6.87 0.44
CA HIS A 71 0.74 6.83 -0.43
C HIS A 71 -0.49 7.28 0.36
N VAL A 72 -0.96 8.49 0.09
CA VAL A 72 -2.11 9.08 0.80
C VAL A 72 -3.39 8.77 0.06
N LEU A 73 -4.34 8.13 0.75
CA LEU A 73 -5.69 7.87 0.25
C LEU A 73 -6.63 9.04 0.56
N LEU A 74 -7.73 9.15 -0.20
CA LEU A 74 -8.77 10.13 0.08
C LEU A 74 -9.41 9.86 1.45
N PRO A 75 -9.80 10.91 2.20
CA PRO A 75 -10.58 10.74 3.41
C PRO A 75 -11.92 10.06 3.11
N ASN A 76 -12.34 9.15 3.98
CA ASN A 76 -13.59 8.41 3.82
C ASN A 76 -14.19 8.05 5.19
N ALA A 77 -15.41 7.51 5.20
CA ALA A 77 -15.99 6.92 6.41
C ALA A 77 -15.09 5.79 6.93
N TYR A 78 -15.00 5.63 8.25
CA TYR A 78 -14.02 4.76 8.91
C TYR A 78 -13.87 3.37 8.29
N PHE A 79 -14.96 2.60 8.18
CA PHE A 79 -14.91 1.23 7.65
C PHE A 79 -14.59 1.18 6.15
N HIS A 80 -14.99 2.20 5.38
CA HIS A 80 -14.63 2.30 3.97
C HIS A 80 -13.15 2.65 3.79
N ALA A 81 -12.64 3.63 4.54
CA ALA A 81 -11.23 4.00 4.54
C ALA A 81 -10.34 2.82 4.94
N TRP A 82 -10.77 2.06 5.95
CA TRP A 82 -10.07 0.85 6.40
C TRP A 82 -9.97 -0.19 5.28
N ARG A 83 -11.09 -0.55 4.66
CA ARG A 83 -11.09 -1.51 3.54
C ARG A 83 -10.29 -1.01 2.33
N GLU A 84 -10.40 0.28 1.97
CA GLU A 84 -9.60 0.88 0.90
C GLU A 84 -8.10 0.84 1.21
N SER A 85 -7.72 1.03 2.48
CA SER A 85 -6.32 0.97 2.91
C SER A 85 -5.74 -0.45 2.89
N ASP A 86 -6.52 -1.46 3.26
CA ASP A 86 -6.07 -2.86 3.19
C ASP A 86 -5.83 -3.26 1.72
N MET A 87 -6.75 -2.87 0.82
CA MET A 87 -6.62 -3.11 -0.62
C MET A 87 -5.37 -2.45 -1.20
N ALA A 88 -5.17 -1.16 -0.93
CA ALA A 88 -4.02 -0.40 -1.42
C ALA A 88 -2.69 -0.86 -0.80
N GLY A 89 -2.72 -1.35 0.44
CA GLY A 89 -1.55 -1.79 1.20
C GLY A 89 -0.81 -2.97 0.58
N ARG A 90 -1.53 -3.86 -0.13
CA ARG A 90 -0.93 -5.05 -0.79
C ARG A 90 0.09 -4.64 -1.83
N GLY A 91 -0.32 -3.79 -2.78
CA GLY A 91 0.55 -3.27 -3.81
C GLY A 91 1.68 -2.40 -3.24
N PHE A 92 1.37 -1.57 -2.25
CA PHE A 92 2.39 -0.76 -1.59
C PHE A 92 3.47 -1.63 -0.92
N SER A 93 3.09 -2.75 -0.30
CA SER A 93 4.03 -3.69 0.33
C SER A 93 4.98 -4.35 -0.68
N VAL A 94 4.47 -4.73 -1.87
CA VAL A 94 5.30 -5.26 -2.97
C VAL A 94 6.32 -4.22 -3.43
N LEU A 95 5.88 -2.98 -3.68
CA LEU A 95 6.77 -1.90 -4.09
C LEU A 95 7.81 -1.55 -3.03
N ALA A 96 7.41 -1.55 -1.76
CA ALA A 96 8.30 -1.30 -0.64
C ALA A 96 9.36 -2.42 -0.52
N GLY A 97 9.00 -3.68 -0.76
CA GLY A 97 9.95 -4.80 -0.83
C GLY A 97 11.02 -4.62 -1.90
N VAL A 98 10.63 -4.19 -3.11
CA VAL A 98 11.56 -3.86 -4.20
C VAL A 98 12.50 -2.72 -3.81
N ALA A 99 11.95 -1.63 -3.27
CA ALA A 99 12.73 -0.46 -2.85
C ALA A 99 13.70 -0.81 -1.70
N TYR A 100 13.25 -1.59 -0.72
CA TYR A 100 14.05 -2.05 0.41
C TYR A 100 15.24 -2.88 -0.06
N LEU A 101 15.02 -3.89 -0.91
CA LEU A 101 16.09 -4.73 -1.43
C LEU A 101 17.07 -3.93 -2.29
N GLY A 102 16.56 -3.02 -3.13
CA GLY A 102 17.41 -2.13 -3.93
C GLY A 102 18.32 -1.26 -3.06
N ALA A 103 17.81 -0.76 -1.94
CA ALA A 103 18.58 0.04 -0.99
C ALA A 103 19.59 -0.78 -0.20
N VAL A 104 19.19 -1.93 0.36
CA VAL A 104 20.05 -2.77 1.22
C VAL A 104 21.17 -3.44 0.43
N LEU A 105 20.89 -3.89 -0.79
CA LEU A 105 21.86 -4.60 -1.63
C LEU A 105 22.59 -3.67 -2.61
N ASN A 106 22.22 -2.39 -2.64
CA ASN A 106 22.76 -1.37 -3.55
C ASN A 106 22.72 -1.82 -5.04
N LEU A 107 21.56 -2.28 -5.47
CA LEU A 107 21.33 -2.79 -6.83
C LEU A 107 20.05 -2.21 -7.44
N PRO A 108 20.00 -2.03 -8.77
CA PRO A 108 18.78 -1.60 -9.44
C PRO A 108 17.74 -2.74 -9.43
N ALA A 109 16.46 -2.38 -9.47
CA ALA A 109 15.35 -3.34 -9.51
C ALA A 109 15.45 -4.36 -10.67
N THR A 110 16.12 -3.99 -11.78
CA THR A 110 16.36 -4.87 -12.93
C THR A 110 17.27 -6.06 -12.62
N LYS A 111 17.94 -6.06 -11.46
CA LYS A 111 18.74 -7.18 -10.93
C LYS A 111 18.00 -8.02 -9.90
N LEU A 112 16.72 -7.74 -9.68
CA LEU A 112 15.83 -8.56 -8.86
C LEU A 112 14.97 -9.47 -9.74
N ASN A 113 14.68 -10.66 -9.22
CA ASN A 113 13.73 -11.62 -9.75
C ASN A 113 12.53 -11.74 -8.80
N ALA A 114 11.35 -11.51 -9.36
CA ALA A 114 10.00 -11.83 -8.91
C ALA A 114 9.61 -13.31 -9.03
N VAL A 115 9.27 -14.04 -7.97
CA VAL A 115 8.47 -15.28 -8.10
C VAL A 115 7.13 -15.07 -7.40
N VAL A 116 6.04 -15.27 -8.13
CA VAL A 116 4.67 -15.09 -7.64
C VAL A 116 3.98 -16.45 -7.69
N ALA A 117 3.46 -16.90 -6.55
CA ALA A 117 2.77 -18.19 -6.46
C ALA A 117 1.46 -18.05 -5.69
N PRO A 118 0.36 -18.65 -6.17
CA PRO A 118 -0.84 -18.79 -5.36
C PRO A 118 -0.55 -19.72 -4.18
N PHE A 119 -1.15 -19.44 -3.03
CA PHE A 119 -1.13 -20.29 -1.86
C PHE A 119 -2.55 -20.79 -1.57
N TYR A 120 -2.64 -22.10 -1.36
CA TYR A 120 -3.87 -22.83 -1.15
C TYR A 120 -3.83 -23.51 0.22
N ASP A 121 -4.92 -23.37 0.98
CA ASP A 121 -5.27 -24.33 2.03
C ASP A 121 -6.41 -25.23 1.54
N GLU A 122 -7.67 -24.93 1.89
CA GLU A 122 -8.86 -25.56 1.26
C GLU A 122 -9.29 -24.84 -0.02
N VAL A 123 -9.08 -23.52 -0.06
CA VAL A 123 -9.30 -22.62 -1.20
C VAL A 123 -8.05 -21.74 -1.35
N MET A 124 -7.96 -20.99 -2.43
CA MET A 124 -6.90 -19.99 -2.56
C MET A 124 -7.12 -18.87 -1.56
N GLU A 125 -6.07 -18.53 -0.79
CA GLU A 125 -6.16 -17.52 0.26
C GLU A 125 -5.35 -16.26 -0.06
N GLU A 126 -4.21 -16.43 -0.73
CA GLU A 126 -3.23 -15.38 -0.96
C GLU A 126 -2.31 -15.71 -2.14
N TYR A 127 -1.64 -14.69 -2.67
CA TYR A 127 -0.40 -14.87 -3.41
C TYR A 127 0.80 -14.61 -2.51
N ARG A 128 1.87 -15.37 -2.74
CA ARG A 128 3.19 -15.13 -2.15
C ARG A 128 4.14 -14.64 -3.22
N VAL A 129 4.72 -13.48 -2.97
CA VAL A 129 5.73 -12.85 -3.83
C VAL A 129 7.09 -13.00 -3.16
N GLY A 130 7.94 -13.86 -3.70
CA GLY A 130 9.32 -14.03 -3.28
C GLY A 130 10.28 -13.23 -4.17
N PHE A 131 11.25 -12.56 -3.57
CA PHE A 131 12.29 -11.81 -4.27
C PHE A 131 13.65 -12.47 -4.12
N ALA A 132 14.40 -12.56 -5.22
CA ALA A 132 15.77 -13.04 -5.26
C ALA A 132 16.65 -12.12 -6.10
N GLU A 133 17.97 -12.16 -5.89
CA GLU A 133 18.93 -11.54 -6.80
C GLU A 133 19.03 -12.35 -8.10
N ALA A 134 19.20 -11.68 -9.23
CA ALA A 134 19.37 -12.33 -10.52
C ALA A 134 20.55 -13.32 -10.52
N GLY A 135 20.26 -14.58 -10.83
CA GLY A 135 21.26 -15.67 -10.80
C GLY A 135 21.38 -16.39 -9.46
N SER A 136 20.65 -15.97 -8.43
CA SER A 136 20.51 -16.67 -7.16
C SER A 136 19.15 -17.38 -7.07
N ASN A 137 19.13 -18.51 -6.35
CA ASN A 137 17.90 -19.22 -5.97
C ASN A 137 17.49 -18.94 -4.52
N GLU A 138 18.25 -18.11 -3.81
CA GLU A 138 17.95 -17.73 -2.43
C GLU A 138 16.87 -16.65 -2.39
N VAL A 139 15.79 -16.91 -1.65
CA VAL A 139 14.75 -15.92 -1.41
C VAL A 139 15.24 -14.94 -0.34
N LEU A 140 15.41 -13.69 -0.74
CA LEU A 140 15.93 -12.60 0.09
C LEU A 140 14.82 -11.92 0.90
N HIS A 141 13.63 -11.84 0.32
CA HIS A 141 12.46 -11.24 0.97
C HIS A 141 11.16 -11.82 0.39
N GLY A 142 10.10 -11.82 1.19
CA GLY A 142 8.78 -12.28 0.79
C GLY A 142 7.69 -11.29 1.17
N VAL A 143 6.71 -11.09 0.30
CA VAL A 143 5.51 -10.29 0.54
C VAL A 143 4.29 -11.18 0.35
N VAL A 144 3.35 -11.08 1.29
CA VAL A 144 2.05 -11.72 1.20
C VAL A 144 1.06 -10.75 0.56
N TRP A 145 0.32 -11.24 -0.43
CA TRP A 145 -0.79 -10.54 -1.05
C TRP A 145 -2.08 -11.30 -0.71
N PRO A 146 -2.78 -10.93 0.38
CA PRO A 146 -4.01 -11.62 0.76
C PRO A 146 -5.13 -11.31 -0.23
N LEU A 147 -6.05 -12.27 -0.45
CA LEU A 147 -7.32 -12.00 -1.12
C LEU A 147 -8.28 -11.29 -0.16
N ILE A 148 -9.00 -10.27 -0.63
CA ILE A 148 -9.83 -9.39 0.20
C ILE A 148 -11.27 -9.36 -0.31
N GLY A 149 -12.19 -9.79 0.56
CA GLY A 149 -13.63 -9.74 0.31
C GLY A 149 -14.09 -10.84 -0.63
N SER A 150 -14.44 -10.48 -1.87
CA SER A 150 -14.98 -11.42 -2.86
C SER A 150 -13.97 -11.85 -3.91
N GLU A 151 -12.69 -11.58 -3.67
CA GLU A 151 -11.61 -12.04 -4.55
C GLU A 151 -11.35 -13.54 -4.33
N ASP A 152 -11.05 -14.23 -5.42
CA ASP A 152 -10.85 -15.68 -5.52
C ASP A 152 -9.93 -16.01 -6.71
N ASP A 153 -9.74 -17.29 -7.00
CA ASP A 153 -8.94 -17.80 -8.13
C ASP A 153 -9.35 -17.25 -9.51
N ALA A 154 -10.61 -16.83 -9.67
CA ALA A 154 -11.11 -16.29 -10.94
C ALA A 154 -10.79 -14.79 -11.09
N SER A 155 -10.32 -14.15 -10.03
CA SER A 155 -9.95 -12.75 -10.02
C SER A 155 -8.58 -12.53 -10.69
N ASP A 156 -8.42 -11.45 -11.46
CA ASP A 156 -7.20 -11.15 -12.24
C ASP A 156 -6.03 -10.61 -11.38
N ILE A 157 -5.87 -11.14 -10.16
CA ILE A 157 -4.92 -10.65 -9.17
C ILE A 157 -3.48 -10.99 -9.57
N GLY A 158 -3.25 -12.16 -10.17
CA GLY A 158 -1.93 -12.53 -10.68
C GLY A 158 -1.38 -11.51 -11.69
N ASN A 159 -2.23 -11.05 -12.61
CA ASN A 159 -1.88 -10.02 -13.59
C ASN A 159 -1.68 -8.63 -12.96
N GLU A 160 -2.46 -8.30 -11.92
CA GLU A 160 -2.26 -7.07 -11.13
C GLU A 160 -0.86 -7.06 -10.49
N ILE A 161 -0.48 -8.14 -9.83
CA ILE A 161 0.85 -8.30 -9.21
C ILE A 161 1.95 -8.23 -10.27
N GLU A 162 1.78 -8.93 -11.39
CA GLU A 162 2.76 -8.92 -12.48
C GLU A 162 2.95 -7.51 -13.05
N THR A 163 1.85 -6.80 -13.33
CA THR A 163 1.87 -5.43 -13.84
C THR A 163 2.60 -4.50 -12.87
N LEU A 164 2.35 -4.65 -11.57
CA LEU A 164 2.99 -3.86 -10.53
C LEU A 164 4.51 -4.12 -10.47
N LEU A 165 4.93 -5.39 -10.46
CA LEU A 165 6.35 -5.77 -10.43
C LEU A 165 7.10 -5.28 -11.66
N ARG A 166 6.48 -5.40 -12.85
CA ARG A 166 7.05 -4.88 -14.11
C ARG A 166 7.12 -3.36 -14.10
N GLY A 167 6.09 -2.69 -13.60
CA GLY A 167 6.07 -1.23 -13.41
C GLY A 167 7.16 -0.74 -12.45
N ALA A 168 7.53 -1.55 -11.46
CA ALA A 168 8.64 -1.29 -10.54
C ALA A 168 10.03 -1.56 -11.15
N GLY A 169 10.09 -2.12 -12.36
CA GLY A 169 11.34 -2.40 -13.07
C GLY A 169 12.03 -3.70 -12.65
N VAL A 170 11.31 -4.63 -12.02
CA VAL A 170 11.83 -5.97 -11.68
C VAL A 170 12.24 -6.70 -12.96
N GLY A 171 13.43 -7.31 -12.98
CA GLY A 171 14.05 -7.85 -14.18
C GLY A 171 13.31 -9.06 -14.74
N GLN A 172 13.10 -10.09 -13.91
CA GLN A 172 12.31 -11.26 -14.26
C GLN A 172 11.14 -11.41 -13.31
N VAL A 173 9.95 -11.70 -13.84
CA VAL A 173 8.77 -12.06 -13.07
C VAL A 173 8.33 -13.44 -13.53
N LEU A 174 8.31 -14.41 -12.62
CA LEU A 174 7.87 -15.78 -12.84
C LEU A 174 6.56 -15.99 -12.09
N MET A 175 5.50 -16.29 -12.84
CA MET A 175 4.21 -16.70 -12.30
C MET A 175 4.19 -18.22 -12.18
N LEU A 176 3.95 -18.74 -10.99
CA LEU A 176 3.70 -20.15 -10.73
C LEU A 176 2.18 -20.38 -10.73
N SER A 177 1.78 -21.52 -11.28
CA SER A 177 0.38 -21.97 -11.39
C SER A 177 0.14 -23.17 -10.49
#